data_AF-A0A4Y8RZ59-F1
#
_entry.id   AF-A0A4Y8RZ59-F1
#
_cell.length_a   1.000
_cell.length_b   1.000
_cell.length_c   1.000
_cell.angle_alpha   90.00
_cell.angle_beta   90.00
_cell.angle_gamma   90.00
#
_symmetry.space_group_name_H-M   'P 1'
#
loop_
_entity.id
_entity.type
_entity.pdbx_description
1 polymer ?
#
loop_
_entity_poly.entity_id
_entity_poly.type
_entity_poly.pdbx_seq_one_letter_code
_entity_poly.pdbx_strand_id
1 'polypeptide(L)' 'MLSYPPTFRTDPKHYVGCTVNLKERYARHKKGYVPATKPYLPLKLKWCCSFRDRYKAYQFERYLKSGSGRAFAIKHLL' A
#
# COMPACT_ATOMS: atom_id res chain seq x y z
N MET A 1 -0.55 -3.20 0.58
CA MET A 1 -0.83 -2.42 -0.63
C MET A 1 -2.30 -2.08 -0.70
N LEU A 2 -2.59 -0.79 -0.64
CA LEU A 2 -3.93 -0.26 -0.91
C LEU A 2 -3.93 0.27 -2.35
N SER A 3 -4.94 -0.08 -3.13
CA SER A 3 -5.13 0.43 -4.49
C SER A 3 -6.19 1.53 -4.48
N TYR A 4 -5.94 2.58 -5.23
CA TYR A 4 -6.86 3.69 -5.43
C TYR A 4 -7.67 3.47 -6.72
N PRO A 5 -8.94 3.88 -6.77
CA PRO A 5 -9.68 3.91 -8.03
C PRO A 5 -8.97 4.85 -9.01
N PRO A 6 -8.86 4.48 -10.30
CA PRO A 6 -8.20 5.32 -11.29
C PRO A 6 -8.97 6.63 -11.46
N THR A 7 -8.30 7.76 -11.25
CA THR A 7 -8.81 9.07 -11.66
C THR A 7 -8.53 9.26 -13.16
N PHE A 8 -9.45 9.90 -13.87
CA PHE A 8 -9.58 10.06 -15.34
C PHE A 8 -8.30 10.36 -16.16
N ARG A 9 -7.15 10.68 -15.54
CA ARG A 9 -5.90 11.06 -16.22
C ARG A 9 -4.62 10.45 -15.64
N THR A 10 -4.68 9.50 -14.71
CA THR A 10 -3.46 8.93 -14.11
C THR A 10 -3.58 7.44 -13.85
N ASP A 11 -2.51 6.70 -14.14
CA ASP A 11 -2.32 5.30 -13.78
C ASP A 11 -2.80 4.98 -12.34
N PRO A 12 -3.34 3.76 -12.11
CA PRO A 12 -3.73 3.32 -10.78
C PRO A 12 -2.53 3.40 -9.83
N LYS A 13 -2.55 4.39 -8.94
CA LYS A 13 -1.51 4.54 -7.92
C LYS A 13 -1.75 3.50 -6.82
N HIS A 14 -0.66 2.96 -6.31
CA HIS A 14 -0.68 1.98 -5.24
C HIS A 14 0.05 2.53 -4.02
N TYR A 15 -0.59 2.44 -2.86
CA TYR A 15 0.02 2.82 -1.60
C TYR A 15 0.77 1.64 -1.00
N VAL A 16 2.09 1.82 -0.85
CA VAL A 16 2.98 0.85 -0.21
C VAL A 16 3.43 1.42 1.13
N GLY A 17 3.22 0.66 2.20
CA GLY A 17 3.69 1.02 3.52
C GLY A 17 3.68 -0.18 4.47
N CYS A 18 4.56 -0.14 5.46
CA CYS A 18 4.68 -1.10 6.53
C CYS A 18 4.08 -0.56 7.82
N THR A 19 3.40 -1.43 8.55
CA THR A 19 2.76 -1.13 9.82
C THR A 19 2.84 -2.36 10.71
N VAL A 20 2.91 -2.14 12.03
CA VAL A 20 2.78 -3.21 13.02
C VAL A 20 1.33 -3.66 13.11
N ASN A 21 0.38 -2.70 13.06
CA ASN A 21 -1.05 -2.96 13.15
C ASN A 21 -1.75 -2.66 11.81
N LEU A 22 -2.07 -3.70 11.04
CA LEU A 22 -2.78 -3.58 9.76
C LEU A 22 -4.22 -3.09 9.95
N LYS A 23 -4.94 -3.62 10.96
CA LYS A 23 -6.33 -3.25 11.24
C LYS A 23 -6.46 -1.76 11.57
N GLU A 24 -5.62 -1.26 12.47
CA GLU A 24 -5.63 0.15 12.86
C GLU A 24 -5.29 1.06 11.67
N ARG A 25 -4.27 0.69 10.89
CA ARG A 25 -3.90 1.45 9.68
C ARG A 25 -5.02 1.47 8.66
N TYR A 26 -5.64 0.32 8.38
CA TYR A 26 -6.78 0.23 7.47
C TYR A 26 -7.96 1.10 7.95
N ALA A 27 -8.27 1.06 9.25
CA ALA A 27 -9.30 1.92 9.84
C ALA A 27 -8.98 3.42 9.70
N ARG A 28 -7.72 3.83 9.96
CA ARG A 28 -7.27 5.23 9.77
C ARG A 28 -7.39 5.68 8.31
N HIS A 29 -7.00 4.82 7.38
CA HIS A 29 -7.14 5.06 5.94
C HIS A 29 -8.62 5.17 5.54
N LYS A 30 -9.49 4.27 6.01
CA LYS A 30 -10.94 4.29 5.75
C LYS A 30 -11.62 5.55 6.31
N LYS A 31 -11.15 6.02 7.48
CA LYS A 31 -11.62 7.26 8.12
C LYS A 31 -11.02 8.54 7.51
N GLY A 32 -10.12 8.43 6.53
CA GLY A 32 -9.54 9.59 5.85
C GLY A 32 -8.52 10.41 6.67
N TYR A 33 -7.97 9.84 7.76
CA TYR A 33 -6.95 10.52 8.58
C TYR A 33 -5.62 10.71 7.87
N VAL A 34 -5.36 9.94 6.81
CA VAL A 34 -4.11 10.05 6.04
C VAL A 34 -4.35 11.00 4.87
N PRO A 35 -3.74 12.20 4.85
CA PRO A 35 -3.99 13.21 3.82
C PRO A 35 -3.68 12.69 2.42
N ALA A 36 -2.66 11.83 2.28
CA ALA A 36 -2.28 11.20 1.02
C ALA A 36 -3.33 10.23 0.45
N THR A 37 -4.21 9.68 1.29
CA THR A 37 -5.21 8.67 0.86
C THR A 37 -6.64 9.19 0.95
N LYS A 38 -6.84 10.34 1.62
CA LYS A 38 -8.13 11.01 1.79
C LYS A 38 -8.87 11.31 0.47
N PRO A 39 -8.23 11.82 -0.60
CA PRO A 39 -8.93 12.14 -1.84
C PRO A 39 -9.26 10.92 -2.71
N TYR A 40 -8.79 9.73 -2.33
CA TYR A 40 -8.88 8.52 -3.15
C TYR A 40 -9.71 7.40 -2.48
N LEU A 41 -10.62 7.77 -1.59
CA LEU A 41 -11.61 6.86 -1.01
C LEU A 41 -12.68 6.52 -2.07
N PRO A 42 -13.19 5.28 -2.13
CA PRO A 42 -12.95 4.16 -1.22
C PRO A 42 -11.67 3.37 -1.53
N LEU A 43 -10.92 3.03 -0.47
CA LEU A 43 -9.66 2.27 -0.57
C LEU A 43 -9.91 0.77 -0.51
N LYS A 44 -9.40 0.02 -1.49
CA LYS A 44 -9.42 -1.44 -1.49
C LYS A 44 -8.06 -2.00 -1.10
N LEU A 45 -8.03 -2.83 -0.06
CA LEU A 45 -6.83 -3.59 0.30
C LEU A 45 -6.66 -4.70 -0.73
N LYS A 46 -5.59 -4.63 -1.54
CA LYS A 46 -5.31 -5.65 -2.57
C LYS A 46 -4.43 -6.76 -2.02
N TRP A 47 -3.38 -6.38 -1.31
CA TRP A 47 -2.39 -7.32 -0.81
C TRP A 47 -1.81 -6.88 0.52
N CYS A 48 -1.54 -7.84 1.40
CA CYS A 48 -0.83 -7.59 2.66
C CYS A 48 0.07 -8.78 2.99
N CYS A 49 1.20 -8.51 3.63
CA CYS A 49 2.10 -9.54 4.14
C CYS A 49 2.52 -9.18 5.55
N SER A 50 2.67 -10.20 6.38
CA SER A 50 3.13 -10.09 7.76
C SER A 50 4.45 -10.82 7.89
N PHE A 51 5.41 -10.18 8.57
CA PHE A 51 6.71 -10.76 8.85
C PHE A 51 6.87 -10.84 10.37
N ARG A 52 7.45 -11.93 10.85
CA ARG A 52 7.83 -12.07 12.26
C ARG A 52 8.99 -11.15 12.63
N ASP A 53 9.89 -10.93 11.67
CA ASP A 53 11.06 -10.07 11.85
C ASP A 53 10.83 -8.68 11.25
N ARG A 54 11.07 -7.64 12.07
CA ARG A 54 10.86 -6.24 11.67
C ARG A 54 11.84 -5.78 10.58
N TYR A 55 13.05 -6.31 10.55
CA TYR A 55 14.07 -5.94 9.56
C TYR A 55 13.71 -6.50 8.19
N LYS A 56 13.22 -7.74 8.12
CA LYS A 56 12.69 -8.34 6.89
C LYS A 56 11.49 -7.55 6.36
N ALA A 57 10.58 -7.14 7.24
CA ALA A 57 9.44 -6.29 6.84
C ALA A 57 9.91 -4.97 6.20
N TYR A 58 10.89 -4.31 6.82
CA TYR A 58 11.41 -3.03 6.32
C TYR A 58 12.19 -3.19 5.01
N GLN A 59 13.03 -4.22 4.89
CA GLN A 59 13.74 -4.51 3.64
C GLN A 59 12.76 -4.81 2.50
N PHE A 60 11.70 -5.56 2.78
CA PHE A 60 10.66 -5.84 1.80
C PHE A 60 9.88 -4.57 1.40
N GLU A 61 9.59 -3.68 2.35
CA GLU A 61 9.00 -2.36 2.04
C GLU A 61 9.88 -1.54 1.10
N ARG A 62 11.18 -1.46 1.42
CA ARG A 62 12.16 -0.72 0.64
C ARG A 62 12.29 -1.31 -0.76
N TYR A 63 12.31 -2.64 -0.85
CA TYR A 63 12.29 -3.34 -2.12
C TYR A 63 11.05 -2.94 -2.94
N LEU A 64 9.85 -3.03 -2.37
CA LEU A 64 8.61 -2.65 -3.06
C LEU A 64 8.54 -1.17 -3.46
N LYS A 65 9.25 -0.28 -2.75
CA LYS A 65 9.35 1.14 -3.10
C LYS A 65 10.35 1.41 -4.24
N SER A 66 11.29 0.50 -4.50
CA SER A 66 12.27 0.58 -5.60
C SER A 66 11.59 0.41 -6.96
N GLY A 67 12.27 0.83 -8.05
CA GLY A 67 11.73 0.69 -9.41
C GLY A 67 11.39 -0.76 -9.77
N SER A 68 12.31 -1.69 -9.54
CA SER A 68 12.11 -3.12 -9.80
C SER A 68 11.02 -3.71 -8.91
N GLY A 69 10.97 -3.33 -7.63
CA GLY A 69 9.93 -3.83 -6.72
C GLY A 69 8.53 -3.30 -7.02
N ARG A 70 8.41 -2.08 -7.59
CA ARG A 70 7.13 -1.59 -8.13
C ARG A 70 6.65 -2.44 -9.30
N ALA A 71 7.54 -2.77 -10.24
CA ALA A 71 7.20 -3.65 -11.36
C ALA A 71 6.80 -5.05 -10.88
N PHE A 72 7.53 -5.60 -9.91
CA PHE A 72 7.17 -6.87 -9.26
C PHE A 72 5.78 -6.80 -8.61
N ALA A 73 5.49 -5.73 -7.85
CA ALA A 73 4.20 -5.55 -7.22
C ALA A 73 3.04 -5.51 -8.22
N ILE A 74 3.20 -4.77 -9.31
CA ILE A 74 2.18 -4.64 -10.36
C ILE A 74 1.96 -5.97 -11.09
N LYS A 75 3.02 -6.76 -11.29
CA LYS A 75 2.94 -8.01 -12.06
C LYS A 75 2.53 -9.23 -11.23
N HIS A 76 2.86 -9.26 -9.94
CA HIS A 76 2.71 -10.46 -9.10
C HIS A 76 1.80 -10.27 -7.87
N LEU A 77 1.52 -9.04 -7.43
CA LEU A 77 0.78 -8.78 -6.17
C LEU A 77 -0.55 -8.04 -6.38
N LEU A 78 -0.82 -7.52 -7.57
CA LEU A 78 -1.97 -6.67 -7.92
C LEU A 78 -2.81 -7.32 -9.01
#